data_AF-A0AAF3FJC0-F1
#
_entry.id   AF-A0AAF3FJC0-F1
#
_cell.length_a   1.000
_cell.length_b   1.000
_cell.length_c   1.000
_cell.angle_alpha   90.00
_cell.angle_beta   90.00
_cell.angle_gamma   90.00
#
_symmetry.space_group_name_H-M   'P 1'
#
loop_
_entity.id
_entity.type
_entity.pdbx_description
1 polymer ?
#
loop_
_entity_poly.entity_id
_entity_poly.type
_entity_poly.pdbx_seq_one_letter_code
_entity_poly.pdbx_strand_id
1 'polypeptide(L)'
;MKLILLAAVSMAVVFGQMTTTAPTADPCQMCDYIMNQARHHLNNGYDEPTLLKELLNDCQSLGRFYGQQAVRDCQDTCNQNIDTIYKDLKAGKDAWQVCYDLHACFGTEPTHQSHPHTMEPKLKKKYF
;
A
#
# COMPACT_ATOMS: atom_id res chain seq x y z
N MET A 1 -5.67 -70.69 -10.71
CA MET A 1 -6.76 -69.72 -10.98
C MET A 1 -7.17 -69.10 -9.64
N LYS A 2 -7.18 -67.79 -9.38
CA LYS A 2 -6.96 -66.57 -10.16
C LYS A 2 -6.42 -65.53 -9.15
N LEU A 3 -5.30 -64.89 -9.46
CA LEU A 3 -4.84 -63.66 -8.81
C LEU A 3 -5.79 -62.53 -9.25
N ILE A 4 -6.45 -61.85 -8.32
CA ILE A 4 -7.14 -60.58 -8.62
C ILE A 4 -6.51 -59.51 -7.73
N LEU A 5 -5.60 -58.78 -8.36
CA LEU A 5 -5.09 -57.47 -7.98
C LEU A 5 -6.26 -56.49 -7.91
N LEU A 6 -6.43 -55.78 -6.80
CA LEU A 6 -7.15 -54.51 -6.78
C LEU A 6 -6.29 -53.48 -6.04
N ALA A 7 -5.45 -52.81 -6.83
CA ALA A 7 -4.77 -51.59 -6.46
C ALA A 7 -5.63 -50.38 -6.86
N ALA A 8 -5.54 -49.32 -6.05
CA ALA A 8 -5.96 -47.93 -6.32
C ALA A 8 -7.49 -47.72 -6.49
N VAL A 9 -8.11 -46.75 -5.86
CA VAL A 9 -7.76 -45.33 -5.89
C VAL A 9 -8.10 -44.70 -4.54
N SER A 10 -7.08 -44.32 -3.78
CA SER A 10 -7.21 -43.29 -2.75
C SER A 10 -7.51 -41.98 -3.48
N MET A 11 -8.76 -41.53 -3.46
CA MET A 11 -9.13 -40.18 -3.85
C MET A 11 -8.52 -39.21 -2.83
N ALA A 12 -7.23 -38.94 -2.99
CA ALA A 12 -6.62 -37.75 -2.43
C ALA A 12 -7.28 -36.58 -3.15
N VAL A 13 -8.29 -36.00 -2.51
CA VAL A 13 -8.85 -34.73 -2.94
C VAL A 13 -7.75 -33.70 -2.68
N VAL A 14 -6.86 -33.54 -3.66
CA VAL A 14 -5.90 -32.44 -3.68
C VAL A 14 -6.73 -31.22 -4.04
N PHE A 15 -7.46 -30.70 -3.04
CA PHE A 15 -7.89 -29.31 -3.05
C PHE A 15 -6.61 -28.50 -3.05
N GLY A 16 -6.09 -28.20 -4.25
CA GLY A 16 -5.10 -27.18 -4.44
C GLY A 16 -5.70 -25.90 -3.89
N GLN A 17 -5.32 -25.54 -2.67
CA GLN A 17 -5.64 -24.27 -2.07
C GLN A 17 -4.92 -23.23 -2.92
N MET A 18 -5.57 -22.74 -3.97
CA MET A 18 -5.18 -21.50 -4.60
C MET A 18 -5.47 -20.42 -3.55
N THR A 19 -4.52 -20.19 -2.65
CA THR A 19 -4.50 -19.01 -1.81
C THR A 19 -4.32 -17.83 -2.75
N THR A 20 -5.44 -17.29 -3.23
CA THR A 20 -5.48 -15.94 -3.81
C THR A 20 -5.17 -14.98 -2.68
N THR A 21 -3.88 -14.79 -2.38
CA THR A 21 -3.42 -13.66 -1.57
C THR A 21 -3.88 -12.41 -2.30
N ALA A 22 -4.85 -11.69 -1.74
CA ALA A 22 -5.21 -10.37 -2.21
C ALA A 22 -3.92 -9.53 -2.33
N PRO A 23 -3.77 -8.69 -3.36
CA PRO A 23 -2.62 -7.81 -3.47
C PRO A 23 -2.58 -6.90 -2.23
N THR A 24 -1.64 -7.16 -1.32
CA THR A 24 -1.37 -6.28 -0.20
C THR A 24 -0.70 -5.02 -0.76
N ALA A 25 -1.28 -3.85 -0.46
CA ALA A 25 -0.64 -2.58 -0.80
C ALA A 25 0.76 -2.52 -0.17
N ASP A 26 1.75 -2.08 -0.94
CA ASP A 26 3.09 -1.82 -0.41
C ASP A 26 3.01 -0.60 0.53
N PRO A 27 3.34 -0.75 1.83
CA PRO A 27 3.26 0.34 2.80
C PRO A 27 4.06 1.57 2.38
N CYS A 28 5.21 1.39 1.72
CA CYS A 28 6.05 2.48 1.27
C CYS A 28 5.39 3.27 0.12
N GLN A 29 4.81 2.55 -0.85
CA GLN A 29 4.09 3.18 -1.97
C GLN A 29 2.84 3.93 -1.49
N MET A 30 2.11 3.35 -0.53
CA MET A 30 0.93 3.99 0.05
C MET A 30 1.33 5.27 0.79
N CYS A 31 2.37 5.20 1.62
CA CYS A 31 2.86 6.36 2.34
C CYS A 31 3.31 7.45 1.37
N ASP A 32 4.13 7.12 0.36
CA ASP A 32 4.63 8.11 -0.61
C ASP A 32 3.47 8.80 -1.36
N TYR A 33 2.45 8.05 -1.77
CA TYR A 33 1.25 8.62 -2.37
C TYR A 33 0.56 9.64 -1.44
N ILE A 34 0.30 9.26 -0.19
CA ILE A 34 -0.40 10.12 0.77
C ILE A 34 0.45 11.34 1.16
N MET A 35 1.77 11.19 1.30
CA MET A 35 2.66 12.31 1.59
C MET A 35 2.74 13.29 0.42
N ASN A 36 2.66 12.81 -0.83
CA ASN A 36 2.56 13.70 -1.98
C ASN A 36 1.24 14.48 -2.01
N GLN A 37 0.11 13.84 -1.63
CA GLN A 37 -1.15 14.56 -1.43
C GLN A 37 -1.04 15.60 -0.32
N ALA A 38 -0.41 15.25 0.80
CA ALA A 38 -0.19 16.18 1.90
C ALA A 38 0.61 17.42 1.47
N ARG A 39 1.67 17.23 0.68
CA ARG A 39 2.45 18.33 0.08
C ARG A 39 1.59 19.20 -0.82
N HIS A 40 0.74 18.59 -1.66
CA HIS A 40 -0.16 19.34 -2.53
C HIS A 40 -1.10 20.24 -1.71
N HIS A 41 -1.73 19.70 -0.67
CA HIS A 41 -2.61 20.45 0.24
C HIS A 41 -1.88 21.57 0.99
N LEU A 42 -0.66 21.31 1.46
CA LEU A 42 0.17 22.32 2.14
C LEU A 42 0.58 23.47 1.20
N ASN A 43 0.87 23.17 -0.07
CA ASN A 43 1.14 24.20 -1.09
C ASN A 43 -0.10 25.07 -1.38
N ASN A 44 -1.31 24.53 -1.13
CA ASN A 44 -2.57 25.28 -1.19
C ASN A 44 -2.87 26.06 0.10
N GLY A 45 -1.94 26.08 1.06
CA GLY A 45 -2.03 26.91 2.27
C GLY A 45 -2.85 26.28 3.41
N TYR A 46 -3.04 24.96 3.41
CA TYR A 46 -3.87 24.30 4.42
C TYR A 46 -3.17 24.30 5.78
N ASP A 47 -3.93 24.57 6.84
CA ASP A 47 -3.48 24.38 8.21
C ASP A 47 -3.58 22.91 8.62
N GLU A 48 -3.04 22.56 9.78
CA GLU A 48 -2.92 21.17 10.23
C GLU A 48 -4.27 20.44 10.38
N PRO A 49 -5.32 21.05 10.99
CA PRO A 49 -6.63 20.39 11.08
C PRO A 49 -7.28 20.19 9.71
N THR A 50 -7.14 21.16 8.80
CA THR A 50 -7.66 21.03 7.43
C THR A 50 -6.90 19.97 6.65
N LEU A 51 -5.57 19.93 6.79
CA LEU A 51 -4.72 18.90 6.19
C LEU A 51 -5.19 17.49 6.60
N LEU A 52 -5.37 17.25 7.90
CA LEU A 52 -5.84 15.95 8.38
C LEU A 52 -7.15 15.54 7.73
N LYS A 53 -8.13 16.43 7.72
CA LYS A 53 -9.45 16.17 7.13
C LYS A 53 -9.33 15.74 5.66
N GLU A 54 -8.50 16.45 4.89
CA GLU A 54 -8.33 16.17 3.46
C GLU A 54 -7.54 14.88 3.21
N LEU A 55 -6.52 14.59 4.01
CA LEU A 55 -5.82 13.30 3.94
C LEU A 55 -6.72 12.11 4.26
N LEU A 56 -7.61 12.24 5.26
CA LEU A 56 -8.59 11.20 5.57
C LEU A 56 -9.58 10.96 4.41
N ASN A 57 -9.87 12.01 3.63
CA ASN A 57 -10.66 11.92 2.42
C ASN A 57 -9.86 11.26 1.27
N ASP A 58 -8.59 11.63 1.09
CA ASP A 58 -7.69 11.00 0.11
C ASP A 58 -7.51 9.50 0.36
N CYS A 59 -7.44 9.07 1.63
CA CYS A 59 -7.38 7.66 2.01
C CYS A 59 -8.57 6.84 1.47
N GLN A 60 -9.75 7.45 1.26
CA GLN A 60 -10.92 6.74 0.72
C GLN A 60 -10.69 6.24 -0.71
N SER A 61 -9.83 6.93 -1.48
CA SER A 61 -9.51 6.54 -2.86
C SER A 61 -8.86 5.15 -2.94
N LEU A 62 -8.11 4.76 -1.90
CA LEU A 62 -7.40 3.47 -1.83
C LEU A 62 -8.35 2.27 -1.77
N GLY A 63 -9.57 2.46 -1.25
CA GLY A 63 -10.54 1.39 -1.07
C GLY A 63 -10.92 0.70 -2.38
N ARG A 64 -10.85 1.42 -3.51
CA ARG A 64 -11.13 0.87 -4.85
C ARG A 64 -10.03 -0.05 -5.37
N PHE A 65 -8.79 0.12 -4.93
CA PHE A 65 -7.62 -0.55 -5.47
C PHE A 65 -7.08 -1.66 -4.55
N TYR A 66 -7.12 -1.42 -3.24
CA TYR A 66 -6.46 -2.26 -2.23
C TYR A 66 -7.43 -2.75 -1.14
N GLY A 67 -8.71 -2.40 -1.24
CA GLY A 67 -9.75 -2.78 -0.29
C GLY A 67 -9.80 -1.91 0.95
N GLN A 68 -10.79 -2.17 1.81
CA GLN A 68 -11.10 -1.32 2.97
C GLN A 68 -10.05 -1.37 4.09
N GLN A 69 -9.21 -2.41 4.13
CA GLN A 69 -8.11 -2.45 5.09
C GLN A 69 -7.08 -1.36 4.79
N ALA A 70 -6.73 -1.15 3.52
CA ALA A 70 -5.82 -0.08 3.12
C ALA A 70 -6.36 1.32 3.44
N VAL A 71 -7.68 1.52 3.37
CA VAL A 71 -8.31 2.77 3.81
C VAL A 71 -8.08 2.99 5.31
N ARG A 72 -8.32 1.97 6.13
CA ARG A 72 -8.11 2.04 7.59
C ARG A 72 -6.64 2.29 7.92
N ASP A 73 -5.72 1.52 7.34
CA ASP A 73 -4.29 1.65 7.61
C ASP A 73 -3.79 3.06 7.23
N CYS A 74 -4.28 3.62 6.11
CA CYS A 74 -4.00 4.99 5.69
C CYS A 74 -4.53 6.02 6.69
N GLN A 75 -5.80 5.87 7.11
CA GLN A 75 -6.43 6.79 8.05
C GLN A 75 -5.75 6.75 9.43
N ASP A 76 -5.39 5.56 9.90
CA ASP A 76 -4.67 5.38 11.16
C ASP A 76 -3.28 6.03 11.08
N THR A 77 -2.57 5.86 9.96
CA THR A 77 -1.28 6.52 9.73
C THR A 77 -1.41 8.05 9.78
N CYS A 78 -2.42 8.61 9.11
CA CYS A 78 -2.66 10.07 9.12
C CYS A 78 -3.02 10.57 10.52
N ASN A 79 -3.94 9.91 11.22
CA ASN A 79 -4.39 10.32 12.55
C ASN A 79 -3.26 10.26 13.59
N GLN A 80 -2.42 9.23 13.54
CA GLN A 80 -1.37 9.02 14.53
C GLN A 80 -0.16 9.93 14.31
N ASN A 81 0.05 10.42 13.08
CA ASN A 81 1.28 11.10 12.70
C ASN A 81 1.06 12.51 12.14
N ILE A 82 -0.14 13.08 12.22
CA ILE A 82 -0.45 14.38 11.60
C ILE A 82 0.50 15.50 12.04
N ASP A 83 0.83 15.59 13.33
CA ASP A 83 1.77 16.58 13.87
C ASP A 83 3.14 16.49 13.17
N THR A 84 3.66 15.26 13.03
CA THR A 84 4.94 14.98 12.36
C THR A 84 4.84 15.29 10.87
N ILE A 85 3.78 14.80 10.20
CA ILE A 85 3.53 15.02 8.77
C ILE A 85 3.49 16.52 8.46
N TYR A 86 2.70 17.28 9.23
CA TYR A 86 2.54 18.71 9.02
C TYR A 86 3.85 19.47 9.22
N LYS A 87 4.53 19.21 10.35
CA LYS A 87 5.79 19.85 10.70
C LYS A 87 6.88 19.56 9.67
N ASP A 88 7.06 18.31 9.31
CA ASP A 88 8.17 17.87 8.47
C ASP A 88 7.99 18.31 7.02
N LEU A 89 6.77 18.22 6.47
CA LEU A 89 6.49 18.70 5.14
C LEU A 89 6.56 20.23 5.05
N LYS A 90 6.14 20.97 6.09
CA LYS A 90 6.38 22.43 6.17
C LYS A 90 7.85 22.80 6.25
N ALA A 91 8.67 21.96 6.89
CA ALA A 91 10.12 22.14 6.94
C ALA A 91 10.80 21.81 5.60
N GLY A 92 10.05 21.35 4.60
CA GLY A 92 10.55 21.06 3.27
C GLY A 92 11.13 19.65 3.10
N LYS A 93 10.87 18.72 4.04
CA LYS A 93 11.19 17.31 3.80
C LYS A 93 10.39 16.79 2.61
N ASP A 94 11.00 15.90 1.84
CA ASP A 94 10.28 15.20 0.78
C ASP A 94 9.39 14.08 1.33
N ALA A 95 8.48 13.59 0.48
CA ALA A 95 7.51 12.56 0.84
C ALA A 95 8.17 11.26 1.30
N TRP A 96 9.25 10.85 0.64
CA TRP A 96 9.94 9.60 0.95
C TRP A 96 10.65 9.66 2.30
N GLN A 97 11.32 10.78 2.60
CA GLN A 97 11.97 11.02 3.88
C GLN A 97 10.97 10.95 5.03
N VAL A 98 9.79 11.56 4.89
CA VAL A 98 8.73 11.44 5.89
C VAL A 98 8.29 9.98 6.02
N CYS A 99 8.13 9.25 4.91
CA CYS A 99 7.78 7.83 4.97
C CYS A 99 8.84 6.92 5.58
N TYR A 100 10.12 7.27 5.42
CA TYR A 100 11.23 6.61 6.08
C TYR A 100 11.20 6.89 7.60
N ASP A 101 10.98 8.15 8.00
CA ASP A 101 10.86 8.55 9.40
C ASP A 101 9.63 7.93 10.10
N LEU A 102 8.58 7.62 9.33
CA LEU A 102 7.40 6.89 9.79
C LEU A 102 7.58 5.35 9.76
N HIS A 103 8.77 4.85 9.40
CA HIS A 103 9.08 3.42 9.28
C HIS A 103 8.18 2.68 8.27
N ALA A 104 7.56 3.39 7.32
CA ALA A 104 6.77 2.80 6.24
C ALA A 104 7.65 2.38 5.06
N CYS A 105 8.77 3.06 4.86
CA CYS A 105 9.79 2.75 3.87
C CYS A 105 11.08 2.30 4.53
N PHE A 106 11.74 1.29 3.96
CA PHE A 106 13.06 0.83 4.37
C PHE A 106 14.01 0.82 3.17
N GLY A 107 15.28 1.13 3.39
CA GLY A 107 16.33 1.11 2.36
C GLY A 107 16.72 2.49 1.86
N THR A 108 17.37 2.53 0.69
CA THR A 108 17.83 3.76 0.05
C THR A 108 16.71 4.46 -0.70
N GLU A 109 16.68 5.79 -0.65
CA GLU A 109 15.74 6.61 -1.41
C GLU A 109 15.69 6.19 -2.90
N PRO A 110 14.51 5.95 -3.47
CA PRO A 110 14.38 5.68 -4.90
C PRO A 110 14.84 6.90 -5.69
N THR A 111 15.91 6.77 -6.46
CA THR A 111 16.46 7.85 -7.29
C THR A 111 15.44 8.28 -8.36
N HIS A 112 14.58 9.25 -8.06
CA HIS A 112 13.71 10.13 -8.88
C HIS A 112 13.03 9.58 -10.17
N GLN A 113 13.14 8.30 -10.51
CA GLN A 113 12.71 7.71 -11.80
C GLN A 113 11.93 6.41 -11.62
N SER A 114 11.76 5.92 -10.39
CA SER A 114 11.14 4.62 -10.12
C SER A 114 9.90 4.67 -9.23
N HIS A 115 9.35 5.85 -8.95
CA HIS A 115 7.99 5.96 -8.41
C HIS A 115 7.02 6.18 -9.57
N PRO A 116 6.44 5.12 -10.17
CA PRO A 116 5.22 5.30 -10.92
C PRO A 116 4.16 5.82 -9.95
N HIS A 117 3.81 7.11 -10.07
CA HIS A 117 2.60 7.67 -9.47
C HIS A 117 1.33 7.03 -10.05
N THR A 118 1.47 6.19 -11.09
CA THR A 118 0.46 5.24 -11.48
C THR A 118 0.38 4.14 -10.42
N MET A 119 -0.75 4.10 -9.71
CA MET A 119 -1.28 2.89 -9.09
C MET A 119 -1.49 1.83 -10.18
N GLU A 120 -0.41 1.29 -10.75
CA GLU A 120 -0.51 0.18 -11.67
C GLU A 120 -0.86 -1.04 -10.82
N PRO A 121 -2.03 -1.67 -11.01
CA PRO A 121 -2.22 -3.01 -10.51
C PRO A 121 -1.08 -3.83 -11.10
N LYS A 122 -0.34 -4.59 -10.27
CA LYS A 122 0.71 -5.48 -10.76
C LYS A 122 0.08 -6.56 -11.65
N LEU A 123 -0.23 -6.23 -12.91
CA LEU A 123 -0.40 -7.18 -13.98
C LEU A 123 0.98 -7.79 -14.14
N LYS A 124 1.12 -9.00 -13.57
CA LYS A 124 2.27 -9.87 -13.81
C LYS A 124 2.53 -9.85 -15.32
N LYS A 125 3.65 -9.25 -15.74
CA LYS A 125 4.27 -9.55 -17.02
C LYS A 125 4.44 -11.07 -17.05
N LYS A 126 3.55 -11.76 -17.76
CA LYS A 126 3.81 -13.11 -18.26
C LYS A 126 4.95 -12.96 -19.26
N TYR A 127 6.17 -13.15 -18.81
CA TYR A 127 7.27 -13.51 -19.70
C TYR A 127 7.18 -15.01 -19.96
N PHE A 128 6.94 -15.31 -21.24
CA PHE A 128 6.93 -16.61 -21.94
C PHE A 128 5.78 -17.58 -21.62
#